data_AF-G0A8U9-F1
#
_entry.id   AF-G0A8U9-F1
#
_cell.length_a   1.000
_cell.length_b   1.000
_cell.length_c   1.000
_cell.angle_alpha   90.00
_cell.angle_beta   90.00
_cell.angle_gamma   90.00
#
_symmetry.space_group_name_H-M   'P 1'
#
loop_
_entity.id
_entity.type
_entity.pdbx_description
1 polymer ?
#
loop_
_entity_poly.entity_id
_entity_poly.type
_entity_poly.pdbx_seq_one_letter_code
_entity_poly.pdbx_strand_id
1 'polypeptide(L)'
;MPTTWWPQMKHWLVLPLCLLLGACATSPRASRDDRLFSDQLFSAPSQRVSAEDVFAVSHAMRQYLATDENAHQMRTKGIQQGLFDALYSKGQLQLEYSSEHTRNAAQTFAARSGNCLSLVIMTAAFAKELGLPVRYQSILMDQAWSRNADLYFASGHVNLTLGKRPSAIRTPLDQSRLMTIDFLPPEDTAGQRREEIEENTVVAMYMNNQAAEALSMHQLDDAYWWAREAIRQDANFLASYNTLGVIYRRHGNLQEAEHTFRQVSEREPENTVVMFNLIGVLNDLGKSAESKLLAARLAQLQPEAPFQAFSLGMAAMRAGDFKAAKMHFSREIARDPYYHEFQYWMGIACLRLGDMEQAVKHLSIAMQNSSTGNDHDLYAAKLDRVKSYRAPLSVH
;
A
#
# COMPACT_ATOMS: atom_id res chain seq x y z
N MET A 1 74.90 -29.38 33.13
CA MET A 1 74.44 -29.24 34.53
C MET A 1 74.96 -27.90 35.03
N PRO A 2 74.20 -27.09 35.80
CA PRO A 2 72.83 -27.27 36.28
C PRO A 2 71.97 -25.99 35.95
N THR A 3 70.62 -26.08 35.90
CA THR A 3 69.68 -25.48 36.90
C THR A 3 69.82 -23.95 37.02
N THR A 4 68.81 -23.07 36.98
CA THR A 4 67.43 -23.16 37.46
C THR A 4 66.85 -21.73 37.52
N TRP A 5 65.53 -21.62 37.40
CA TRP A 5 64.62 -20.73 38.15
C TRP A 5 64.30 -19.32 37.62
N TRP A 6 62.98 -19.11 37.51
CA TRP A 6 62.27 -17.84 37.46
C TRP A 6 62.59 -16.93 38.65
N PRO A 7 62.32 -15.63 38.46
CA PRO A 7 61.39 -14.97 39.37
C PRO A 7 60.33 -14.10 38.67
N GLN A 8 59.15 -14.04 39.30
CA GLN A 8 58.13 -13.00 39.10
C GLN A 8 58.69 -11.62 39.49
N MET A 9 58.29 -10.55 38.78
CA MET A 9 57.52 -9.43 39.36
C MET A 9 57.24 -8.27 38.35
N LYS A 10 55.96 -7.87 38.35
CA LYS A 10 55.37 -6.52 38.18
C LYS A 10 56.00 -5.53 37.17
N HIS A 11 55.32 -5.31 36.04
CA HIS A 11 55.50 -4.09 35.25
C HIS A 11 54.15 -3.51 34.75
N TRP A 12 53.72 -2.43 35.41
CA TRP A 12 53.25 -1.15 34.88
C TRP A 12 52.16 -1.12 33.77
N LEU A 13 51.08 -0.42 34.12
CA LEU A 13 50.04 0.13 33.25
C LEU A 13 50.61 0.81 32.00
N VAL A 14 50.25 0.29 30.83
CA VAL A 14 50.25 1.05 29.57
C VAL A 14 48.91 0.79 28.87
N LEU A 15 48.04 1.79 28.90
CA LEU A 15 46.81 1.85 28.11
C LEU A 15 47.18 2.14 26.63
N PRO A 16 46.81 1.29 25.65
CA PRO A 16 46.84 1.71 24.26
C PRO A 16 45.53 2.43 23.92
N LEU A 17 45.70 3.70 23.53
CA LEU A 17 44.68 4.58 22.97
C LEU A 17 44.29 4.07 21.58
N CYS A 18 43.19 3.31 21.47
CA CYS A 18 42.62 2.93 20.17
C CYS A 18 41.89 4.12 19.55
N LEU A 19 42.56 4.82 18.63
CA LEU A 19 41.97 5.77 17.70
C LEU A 19 41.04 5.01 16.74
N LEU A 20 39.74 5.07 16.99
CA LEU A 20 38.70 4.65 16.04
C LEU A 20 38.58 5.72 14.94
N LEU A 21 39.21 5.47 13.80
CA LEU A 21 38.91 6.16 12.55
C LEU A 21 37.52 5.71 12.10
N GLY A 22 36.51 6.53 12.37
CA GLY A 22 35.18 6.41 11.79
C GLY A 22 35.24 6.66 10.29
N ALA A 23 35.40 5.58 9.52
CA ALA A 23 35.09 5.62 8.10
C ALA A 23 33.58 5.84 7.98
N CYS A 24 33.18 7.05 7.56
CA CYS A 24 31.84 7.30 7.07
C CYS A 24 31.62 6.41 5.84
N ALA A 25 31.04 5.23 6.05
CA ALA A 25 30.44 4.45 4.98
C ALA A 25 29.18 5.19 4.53
N THR A 26 29.34 6.17 3.65
CA THR A 26 28.22 6.65 2.82
C THR A 26 27.75 5.46 2.00
N SER A 27 26.52 5.00 2.25
CA SER A 27 25.85 3.99 1.42
C SER A 27 25.99 4.39 -0.05
N PRO A 28 26.29 3.45 -0.97
CA PRO A 28 26.34 3.76 -2.38
C PRO A 28 25.00 4.34 -2.78
N ARG A 29 25.00 5.57 -3.30
CA ARG A 29 23.83 6.15 -3.96
C ARG A 29 23.56 5.24 -5.16
N ALA A 30 22.44 4.50 -5.12
CA ALA A 30 22.04 3.62 -6.23
C ALA A 30 22.21 4.39 -7.54
N SER A 31 22.98 3.82 -8.48
CA SER A 31 23.18 4.43 -9.80
C SER A 31 21.80 4.65 -10.42
N ARG A 32 21.52 5.89 -10.85
CA ARG A 32 20.33 6.18 -11.66
C ARG A 32 20.44 5.33 -12.92
N ASP A 33 19.67 4.27 -12.96
CA ASP A 33 19.77 3.24 -13.98
C ASP A 33 19.03 3.76 -15.22
N ASP A 34 19.71 4.63 -15.99
CA ASP A 34 19.18 5.19 -17.24
C ASP A 34 18.88 4.09 -18.28
N ARG A 35 19.25 2.83 -18.01
CA ARG A 35 18.96 1.64 -18.82
C ARG A 35 17.60 1.02 -18.53
N LEU A 36 16.93 1.40 -17.45
CA LEU A 36 15.60 0.87 -17.09
C LEU A 36 14.48 1.53 -17.90
N PHE A 37 14.68 2.77 -18.34
CA PHE A 37 13.66 3.60 -18.96
C PHE A 37 13.86 3.64 -20.47
N SER A 38 12.85 3.16 -21.21
CA SER A 38 12.80 3.25 -22.66
C SER A 38 11.80 4.34 -23.10
N ASP A 39 12.10 5.60 -22.76
CA ASP A 39 11.23 6.77 -22.99
C ASP A 39 10.75 6.84 -24.46
N GLN A 40 11.60 6.43 -25.40
CA GLN A 40 11.33 6.42 -26.84
C GLN A 40 10.21 5.46 -27.30
N LEU A 41 9.80 4.52 -26.45
CA LEU A 41 8.74 3.56 -26.75
C LEU A 41 7.34 4.12 -26.47
N PHE A 42 7.26 5.26 -25.76
CA PHE A 42 6.00 5.81 -25.27
C PHE A 42 5.77 7.23 -25.79
N SER A 43 4.51 7.56 -26.06
CA SER A 43 4.11 8.94 -26.38
C SER A 43 4.27 9.85 -25.17
N ALA A 44 4.38 11.16 -25.38
CA ALA A 44 4.42 12.13 -24.27
C ALA A 44 3.17 11.98 -23.36
N PRO A 45 3.31 12.23 -22.04
CA PRO A 45 2.19 12.04 -21.12
C PRO A 45 1.05 13.01 -21.44
N SER A 46 -0.18 12.54 -21.30
CA SER A 46 -1.40 13.33 -21.53
C SER A 46 -1.59 14.43 -20.49
N GLN A 47 -0.97 14.27 -19.32
CA GLN A 47 -1.02 15.20 -18.20
C GLN A 47 0.36 15.43 -17.58
N ARG A 48 0.49 16.52 -16.82
CA ARG A 48 1.72 16.83 -16.10
C ARG A 48 1.98 15.76 -15.03
N VAL A 49 3.15 15.14 -15.10
CA VAL A 49 3.68 14.22 -14.08
C VAL A 49 4.69 14.98 -13.23
N SER A 50 4.34 15.30 -11.98
CA SER A 50 5.21 16.10 -11.09
C SER A 50 5.04 15.73 -9.61
N ALA A 51 6.15 15.44 -8.94
CA ALA A 51 6.19 15.22 -7.50
C ALA A 51 5.81 16.47 -6.68
N GLU A 52 6.04 17.66 -7.23
CA GLU A 52 5.72 18.93 -6.55
C GLU A 52 4.22 19.06 -6.28
N ASP A 53 3.38 18.46 -7.13
CA ASP A 53 1.93 18.60 -7.06
C ASP A 53 1.31 17.70 -5.98
N VAL A 54 2.03 16.68 -5.49
CA VAL A 54 1.50 15.67 -4.55
C VAL A 54 1.05 16.29 -3.24
N PHE A 55 1.93 17.06 -2.60
CA PHE A 55 1.65 17.73 -1.31
C PHE A 55 1.32 19.22 -1.46
N ALA A 56 1.13 19.72 -2.69
CA ALA A 56 0.86 21.13 -2.93
C ALA A 56 -0.43 21.58 -2.24
N VAL A 57 -0.31 22.59 -1.37
CA VAL A 57 -1.45 23.16 -0.65
C VAL A 57 -2.13 24.21 -1.54
N SER A 58 -3.42 24.01 -1.81
CA SER A 58 -4.21 24.96 -2.61
C SER A 58 -4.57 26.22 -1.82
N HIS A 59 -5.00 27.28 -2.53
CA HIS A 59 -5.49 28.49 -1.86
C HIS A 59 -6.70 28.20 -0.96
N ALA A 60 -7.63 27.36 -1.42
CA ALA A 60 -8.81 26.96 -0.65
C ALA A 60 -8.45 26.21 0.63
N MET A 61 -7.42 25.35 0.59
CA MET A 61 -6.89 24.68 1.79
C MET A 61 -6.35 25.70 2.81
N ARG A 62 -5.54 26.67 2.36
CA ARG A 62 -5.05 27.74 3.25
C ARG A 62 -6.17 28.55 3.87
N GLN A 63 -7.18 28.91 3.08
CA GLN A 63 -8.38 29.61 3.57
C GLN A 63 -9.16 28.77 4.60
N TYR A 64 -9.28 27.47 4.37
CA TYR A 64 -9.95 26.55 5.29
C TYR A 64 -9.27 26.50 6.66
N LEU A 65 -7.92 26.49 6.70
CA LEU A 65 -7.18 26.60 7.96
C LEU A 65 -7.38 27.95 8.67
N ALA A 66 -7.55 29.02 7.88
CA ALA A 66 -7.66 30.39 8.39
C ALA A 66 -9.08 30.77 8.85
N THR A 67 -10.08 29.88 8.75
CA THR A 67 -11.42 30.17 9.27
C THR A 67 -11.37 30.41 10.78
N ASP A 68 -12.21 31.31 11.29
CA ASP A 68 -12.22 31.64 12.72
C ASP A 68 -12.42 30.41 13.61
N GLU A 69 -13.28 29.48 13.17
CA GLU A 69 -13.53 28.22 13.85
C GLU A 69 -12.26 27.36 13.94
N ASN A 70 -11.62 27.06 12.80
CA ASN A 70 -10.46 26.17 12.77
C ASN A 70 -9.25 26.81 13.46
N ALA A 71 -9.03 28.11 13.24
CA ALA A 71 -7.98 28.86 13.91
C ALA A 71 -8.21 28.90 15.44
N HIS A 72 -9.47 29.01 15.90
CA HIS A 72 -9.81 28.93 17.31
C HIS A 72 -9.56 27.54 17.90
N GLN A 73 -9.95 26.47 17.20
CA GLN A 73 -9.67 25.09 17.63
C GLN A 73 -8.17 24.83 17.80
N MET A 74 -7.34 25.29 16.85
CA MET A 74 -5.88 25.15 16.92
C MET A 74 -5.27 25.91 18.09
N ARG A 75 -5.77 27.12 18.39
CA ARG A 75 -5.30 27.92 19.54
C ARG A 75 -5.68 27.31 20.89
N THR A 76 -6.83 26.66 20.97
CA THR A 76 -7.38 26.14 22.25
C THR A 76 -6.95 24.71 22.55
N LYS A 77 -6.93 23.83 21.53
CA LYS A 77 -6.62 22.40 21.69
C LYS A 77 -5.18 22.04 21.30
N GLY A 78 -4.44 23.00 20.75
CA GLY A 78 -3.14 22.77 20.12
C GLY A 78 -3.26 22.36 18.66
N ILE A 79 -2.20 22.57 17.89
CA ILE A 79 -2.23 22.43 16.42
C ILE A 79 -2.56 21.00 16.00
N GLN A 80 -2.02 19.96 16.67
CA GLN A 80 -2.31 18.56 16.30
C GLN A 80 -3.79 18.20 16.46
N GLN A 81 -4.35 18.40 17.66
CA GLN A 81 -5.75 18.05 17.93
C GLN A 81 -6.71 18.96 17.18
N GLY A 82 -6.41 20.26 17.07
CA GLY A 82 -7.21 21.18 16.28
C GLY A 82 -7.24 20.82 14.79
N LEU A 83 -6.12 20.38 14.22
CA LEU A 83 -6.08 19.88 12.84
C LEU A 83 -6.89 18.59 12.69
N PHE A 84 -6.73 17.63 13.60
CA PHE A 84 -7.51 16.38 13.57
C PHE A 84 -9.01 16.67 13.64
N ASP A 85 -9.43 17.53 14.56
CA ASP A 85 -10.84 17.87 14.74
C ASP A 85 -11.41 18.58 13.50
N ALA A 86 -10.66 19.52 12.92
CA ALA A 86 -11.06 20.20 11.68
C ALA A 86 -11.25 19.19 10.53
N LEU A 87 -10.33 18.26 10.34
CA LEU A 87 -10.42 17.33 9.21
C LEU A 87 -11.46 16.21 9.43
N TYR A 88 -11.63 15.73 10.67
CA TYR A 88 -12.30 14.44 10.93
C TYR A 88 -13.52 14.51 11.87
N SER A 89 -13.79 15.62 12.56
CA SER A 89 -14.97 15.70 13.44
C SER A 89 -16.27 15.87 12.65
N LYS A 90 -17.35 15.24 13.14
CA LYS A 90 -18.70 15.35 12.54
C LYS A 90 -19.17 16.82 12.60
N GLY A 91 -19.43 17.41 11.42
CA GLY A 91 -19.86 18.80 11.24
C GLY A 91 -18.89 19.68 10.43
N GLN A 92 -17.69 19.18 10.14
CA GLN A 92 -16.60 19.92 9.48
C GLN A 92 -16.39 19.50 8.01
N LEU A 93 -15.15 19.24 7.56
CA LEU A 93 -14.80 18.98 6.15
C LEU A 93 -15.56 17.77 5.54
N GLN A 94 -16.07 16.86 6.37
CA GLN A 94 -16.87 15.68 5.99
C GLN A 94 -16.16 14.81 4.95
N LEU A 95 -15.01 14.26 5.34
CA LEU A 95 -14.23 13.39 4.47
C LEU A 95 -14.88 12.00 4.33
N GLU A 96 -15.01 11.55 3.09
CA GLU A 96 -15.49 10.22 2.73
C GLU A 96 -14.34 9.33 2.26
N TYR A 97 -14.32 8.09 2.73
CA TYR A 97 -13.35 7.11 2.23
C TYR A 97 -13.81 6.57 0.87
N SER A 98 -12.97 6.69 -0.15
CA SER A 98 -13.21 6.14 -1.50
C SER A 98 -11.93 5.50 -2.03
N SER A 99 -12.00 4.22 -2.34
CA SER A 99 -10.87 3.41 -2.80
C SER A 99 -10.55 3.56 -4.30
N GLU A 100 -11.43 4.21 -5.06
CA GLU A 100 -11.36 4.27 -6.54
C GLU A 100 -10.14 4.99 -7.08
N HIS A 101 -9.78 6.11 -6.47
CA HIS A 101 -8.82 7.06 -7.03
C HIS A 101 -7.87 7.57 -5.95
N THR A 102 -6.59 7.53 -6.28
CA THR A 102 -5.55 8.15 -5.47
C THR A 102 -5.42 9.61 -5.89
N ARG A 103 -5.72 10.54 -4.97
CA ARG A 103 -5.72 11.98 -5.23
C ARG A 103 -4.55 12.65 -4.53
N ASN A 104 -4.05 13.74 -5.11
CA ASN A 104 -3.09 14.60 -4.42
C ASN A 104 -3.79 15.42 -3.32
N ALA A 105 -3.04 16.21 -2.55
CA ALA A 105 -3.58 16.94 -1.41
C ALA A 105 -4.75 17.88 -1.78
N ALA A 106 -4.57 18.69 -2.82
CA ALA A 106 -5.57 19.66 -3.27
C ALA A 106 -6.82 18.99 -3.84
N GLN A 107 -6.66 17.91 -4.61
CA GLN A 107 -7.76 17.14 -5.18
C GLN A 107 -8.57 16.43 -4.10
N THR A 108 -7.90 15.81 -3.13
CA THR A 108 -8.57 15.13 -1.99
C THR A 108 -9.40 16.12 -1.19
N PHE A 109 -8.85 17.31 -0.93
CA PHE A 109 -9.57 18.36 -0.22
C PHE A 109 -10.79 18.85 -1.00
N ALA A 110 -10.64 19.12 -2.30
CA ALA A 110 -11.73 19.61 -3.13
C ALA A 110 -12.85 18.58 -3.31
N ALA A 111 -12.49 17.31 -3.46
CA ALA A 111 -13.43 16.20 -3.59
C ALA A 111 -14.04 15.75 -2.26
N ARG A 112 -13.46 16.17 -1.12
CA ARG A 112 -13.76 15.69 0.23
C ARG A 112 -13.76 14.16 0.32
N SER A 113 -12.96 13.50 -0.52
CA SER A 113 -12.93 12.05 -0.62
C SER A 113 -11.59 11.54 -1.14
N GLY A 114 -11.21 10.35 -0.68
CA GLY A 114 -9.99 9.69 -1.13
C GLY A 114 -9.71 8.39 -0.39
N ASN A 115 -8.78 7.62 -0.94
CA ASN A 115 -8.28 6.39 -0.30
C ASN A 115 -7.30 6.72 0.83
N CYS A 116 -6.80 5.70 1.52
CA CYS A 116 -5.89 5.86 2.66
C CYS A 116 -4.70 6.78 2.33
N LEU A 117 -4.04 6.55 1.19
CA LEU A 117 -2.89 7.33 0.74
C LEU A 117 -3.26 8.79 0.43
N SER A 118 -4.42 9.02 -0.18
CA SER A 118 -4.94 10.37 -0.47
C SER A 118 -5.17 11.18 0.81
N LEU A 119 -5.79 10.55 1.82
CA LEU A 119 -6.03 11.17 3.13
C LEU A 119 -4.73 11.42 3.89
N VAL A 120 -3.75 10.52 3.79
CA VAL A 120 -2.39 10.73 4.32
C VAL A 120 -1.75 11.95 3.68
N ILE A 121 -1.76 12.02 2.34
CA ILE A 121 -1.14 13.11 1.58
C ILE A 121 -1.76 14.46 1.93
N MET A 122 -3.09 14.53 1.95
CA MET A 122 -3.81 15.75 2.30
C MET A 122 -3.54 16.18 3.75
N THR A 123 -3.59 15.25 4.70
CA THR A 123 -3.33 15.54 6.13
C THR A 123 -1.90 16.02 6.34
N ALA A 124 -0.93 15.37 5.69
CA ALA A 124 0.46 15.75 5.76
C ALA A 124 0.69 17.14 5.13
N ALA A 125 0.01 17.47 4.02
CA ALA A 125 0.08 18.79 3.42
C ALA A 125 -0.42 19.88 4.37
N PHE A 126 -1.57 19.67 5.03
CA PHE A 126 -2.05 20.59 6.06
C PHE A 126 -1.12 20.69 7.27
N ALA A 127 -0.59 19.56 7.74
CA ALA A 127 0.32 19.54 8.87
C ALA A 127 1.61 20.34 8.57
N LYS A 128 2.19 20.17 7.37
CA LYS A 128 3.36 20.93 6.93
C LYS A 128 3.08 22.42 6.79
N GLU A 129 1.92 22.80 6.25
CA GLU A 129 1.50 24.21 6.17
C GLU A 129 1.45 24.86 7.56
N LEU A 130 1.10 24.08 8.59
CA LEU A 130 1.06 24.52 9.99
C LEU A 130 2.41 24.37 10.73
N GLY A 131 3.48 23.96 10.03
CA GLY A 131 4.80 23.73 10.62
C GLY A 131 4.89 22.51 11.54
N LEU A 132 3.94 21.57 11.45
CA LEU A 132 3.99 20.32 12.21
C LEU A 132 4.94 19.31 11.55
N PRO A 133 5.84 18.68 12.33
CA PRO A 133 6.60 17.54 11.85
C PRO A 133 5.68 16.37 11.51
N VAL A 134 5.90 15.78 10.35
CA VAL A 134 5.17 14.61 9.85
C VAL A 134 6.14 13.43 9.74
N ARG A 135 5.66 12.26 10.14
CA ARG A 135 6.32 10.97 9.90
C ARG A 135 5.33 10.06 9.21
N TYR A 136 5.82 9.18 8.36
CA TYR A 136 4.99 8.21 7.64
C TYR A 136 5.37 6.80 8.06
N GLN A 137 4.39 5.91 8.10
CA GLN A 137 4.63 4.50 8.35
C GLN A 137 3.91 3.68 7.30
N SER A 138 4.64 2.74 6.70
CA SER A 138 4.05 1.66 5.91
C SER A 138 3.64 0.55 6.86
N ILE A 139 2.43 0.03 6.65
CA ILE A 139 1.94 -1.17 7.32
C ILE A 139 1.95 -2.28 6.29
N LEU A 140 2.84 -3.25 6.52
CA LEU A 140 2.96 -4.43 5.68
C LEU A 140 1.81 -5.37 6.03
N MET A 141 0.87 -5.51 5.10
CA MET A 141 -0.16 -6.55 5.18
C MET A 141 0.46 -7.83 4.62
N ASP A 142 0.56 -8.87 5.45
CA ASP A 142 1.14 -10.15 5.03
C ASP A 142 0.37 -10.70 3.83
N GLN A 143 1.02 -10.76 2.67
CA GLN A 143 0.51 -11.38 1.44
C GLN A 143 -0.88 -10.88 0.96
N ALA A 144 -1.19 -9.59 1.10
CA ALA A 144 -2.40 -9.04 0.48
C ALA A 144 -2.18 -8.92 -1.04
N TRP A 145 -2.81 -9.81 -1.79
CA TRP A 145 -2.74 -9.84 -3.25
C TRP A 145 -3.95 -9.12 -3.83
N SER A 146 -3.72 -8.18 -4.75
CA SER A 146 -4.78 -7.62 -5.60
C SER A 146 -4.61 -8.10 -7.04
N ARG A 147 -5.73 -8.38 -7.72
CA ARG A 147 -5.74 -8.82 -9.13
C ARG A 147 -6.47 -7.83 -10.02
N ASN A 148 -5.81 -7.36 -11.08
CA ASN A 148 -6.45 -6.63 -12.18
C ASN A 148 -6.20 -7.33 -13.52
N ALA A 149 -7.27 -7.88 -14.10
CA ALA A 149 -7.26 -8.81 -15.24
C ALA A 149 -6.34 -10.02 -15.01
N ASP A 150 -5.10 -9.95 -15.48
CA ASP A 150 -4.09 -11.03 -15.43
C ASP A 150 -2.85 -10.68 -14.59
N LEU A 151 -2.94 -9.64 -13.77
CA LEU A 151 -1.79 -9.08 -13.06
C LEU A 151 -2.01 -9.05 -11.56
N TYR A 152 -0.92 -9.34 -10.86
CA TYR A 152 -0.88 -9.38 -9.41
C TYR A 152 -0.08 -8.18 -8.87
N PHE A 153 -0.67 -7.54 -7.86
CA PHE A 153 -0.06 -6.44 -7.10
C PHE A 153 0.02 -6.81 -5.63
N ALA A 154 1.08 -6.34 -4.96
CA ALA A 154 1.15 -6.33 -3.51
C ALA A 154 0.30 -5.16 -2.99
N SER A 155 -0.58 -5.43 -2.02
CA SER A 155 -1.42 -4.44 -1.36
C SER A 155 -0.89 -4.13 0.03
N GLY A 156 -0.91 -2.85 0.42
CA GLY A 156 -0.45 -2.36 1.72
C GLY A 156 -1.10 -1.02 2.06
N HIS A 157 -0.88 -0.54 3.28
CA HIS A 157 -1.48 0.68 3.81
C HIS A 157 -0.41 1.65 4.35
N VAL A 158 -0.71 2.95 4.37
CA VAL A 158 0.15 3.99 4.92
C VAL A 158 -0.64 4.80 5.95
N ASN A 159 -0.01 5.07 7.09
CA ASN A 159 -0.51 6.03 8.06
C ASN A 159 0.54 7.13 8.31
N LEU A 160 0.17 8.13 9.11
CA LEU A 160 1.08 9.21 9.49
C LEU A 160 1.03 9.51 10.97
N THR A 161 2.14 10.02 11.49
CA THR A 161 2.26 10.49 12.87
C THR A 161 2.66 11.96 12.89
N LEU A 162 1.89 12.76 13.63
CA LEU A 162 2.11 14.19 13.83
C LEU A 162 2.85 14.44 15.16
N GLY A 163 3.90 15.27 15.12
CA GLY A 163 4.60 15.77 16.31
C GLY A 163 6.06 15.35 16.43
N LYS A 164 6.73 15.87 17.46
CA LYS A 164 8.16 15.59 17.75
C LYS A 164 8.28 14.36 18.65
N ARG A 165 9.33 13.55 18.44
CA ARG A 165 9.68 12.50 19.41
C ARG A 165 10.02 13.19 20.73
N PRO A 166 9.56 12.66 21.88
CA PRO A 166 10.00 13.16 23.17
C PRO A 166 11.54 13.13 23.22
N SER A 167 12.16 14.26 23.54
CA SER A 167 13.60 14.28 23.78
C SER A 167 13.92 13.41 24.98
N ALA A 168 15.13 12.84 25.04
CA ALA A 168 15.62 12.14 26.24
C ALA A 168 15.55 13.06 27.49
N ILE A 169 15.57 14.38 27.28
CA ILE A 169 15.37 15.40 28.30
C ILE A 169 13.90 15.83 28.27
N ARG A 170 13.09 15.25 29.16
CA ARG A 170 11.70 15.67 29.38
C ARG A 170 11.68 17.06 30.01
N THR A 171 11.22 18.07 29.27
CA THR A 171 10.81 19.34 29.86
C THR A 171 9.29 19.35 30.09
N PRO A 172 8.77 20.09 31.09
CA PRO A 172 7.33 20.23 31.31
C PRO A 172 6.57 20.85 30.11
N LEU A 173 7.30 21.53 29.21
CA LEU A 173 6.79 22.10 27.95
C LEU A 173 6.73 21.08 26.80
N ASP A 174 7.34 19.89 26.93
CA ASP A 174 7.41 18.87 25.88
C ASP A 174 6.14 17.99 25.85
N GLN A 175 4.97 18.63 25.98
CA GLN A 175 3.67 17.95 25.99
C GLN A 175 3.17 17.58 24.58
N SER A 176 4.00 17.73 23.53
CA SER A 176 3.60 17.27 22.19
C SER A 176 3.62 15.74 22.15
N ARG A 177 2.50 15.13 22.54
CA ARG A 177 2.28 13.70 22.33
C ARG A 177 2.24 13.43 20.83
N LEU A 178 2.96 12.39 20.40
CA LEU A 178 2.85 11.88 19.04
C LEU A 178 1.39 11.47 18.80
N MET A 179 0.80 11.94 17.70
CA MET A 179 -0.55 11.58 17.28
C MET A 179 -0.47 10.81 15.98
N THR A 180 -0.74 9.51 16.03
CA THR A 180 -0.85 8.68 14.83
C THR A 180 -2.28 8.75 14.32
N ILE A 181 -2.44 9.12 13.06
CA ILE A 181 -3.72 9.16 12.34
C ILE A 181 -3.70 7.95 11.40
N ASP A 182 -4.54 6.97 11.72
CA ASP A 182 -4.76 5.79 10.89
C ASP A 182 -6.18 5.85 10.31
N PHE A 183 -6.28 5.55 9.02
CA PHE A 183 -7.52 5.63 8.25
C PHE A 183 -8.21 4.27 8.13
N LEU A 184 -7.57 3.21 8.64
CA LEU A 184 -8.17 1.89 8.78
C LEU A 184 -8.59 1.62 10.23
N PRO A 185 -9.65 0.82 10.46
CA PRO A 185 -10.02 0.34 11.79
C PRO A 185 -8.83 -0.29 12.53
N PRO A 186 -8.70 -0.08 13.86
CA PRO A 186 -7.60 -0.66 14.65
C PRO A 186 -7.52 -2.19 14.60
N GLU A 187 -8.65 -2.86 14.36
CA GLU A 187 -8.75 -4.31 14.23
C GLU A 187 -8.01 -4.83 12.99
N ASP A 188 -7.93 -4.01 11.94
CA ASP A 188 -7.33 -4.37 10.64
C ASP A 188 -5.81 -4.18 10.63
N THR A 189 -5.26 -3.44 11.61
CA THR A 189 -3.83 -3.11 11.70
C THR A 189 -3.15 -3.69 12.95
N ALA A 190 -3.92 -4.43 13.78
CA ALA A 190 -3.42 -5.04 15.01
C ALA A 190 -2.41 -6.16 14.70
N GLY A 191 -1.20 -6.06 15.25
CA GLY A 191 -0.15 -7.08 15.08
C GLY A 191 0.62 -7.00 13.76
N GLN A 192 0.25 -6.11 12.83
CA GLN A 192 0.98 -5.92 11.57
C GLN A 192 2.30 -5.19 11.79
N ARG A 193 3.30 -5.55 10.98
CA ARG A 193 4.63 -4.93 11.02
C ARG A 193 4.55 -3.51 10.45
N ARG A 194 5.09 -2.56 11.21
CA ARG A 194 5.13 -1.14 10.87
C ARG A 194 6.56 -0.72 10.58
N GLU A 195 6.76 -0.04 9.47
CA GLU A 195 8.07 0.47 9.07
C GLU A 195 7.97 1.96 8.82
N GLU A 196 8.88 2.74 9.40
CA GLU A 196 8.97 4.17 9.11
C GLU A 196 9.46 4.33 7.66
N ILE A 197 8.74 5.11 6.87
CA ILE A 197 9.07 5.38 5.46
C ILE A 197 9.34 6.86 5.26
N GLU A 198 10.17 7.15 4.26
CA GLU A 198 10.51 8.50 3.89
C GLU A 198 9.41 9.13 3.03
N GLU A 199 9.37 10.46 2.99
CA GLU A 199 8.35 11.18 2.23
C GLU A 199 8.41 10.89 0.72
N ASN A 200 9.61 10.72 0.18
CA ASN A 200 9.79 10.36 -1.22
C ASN A 200 9.22 8.97 -1.54
N THR A 201 9.21 8.04 -0.59
CA THR A 201 8.50 6.76 -0.72
C THR A 201 7.00 7.00 -0.82
N VAL A 202 6.41 7.91 -0.03
CA VAL A 202 4.98 8.27 -0.13
C VAL A 202 4.65 8.89 -1.50
N VAL A 203 5.53 9.76 -2.02
CA VAL A 203 5.40 10.28 -3.38
C VAL A 203 5.47 9.13 -4.40
N ALA A 204 6.43 8.22 -4.27
CA ALA A 204 6.56 7.06 -5.16
C ALA A 204 5.32 6.16 -5.12
N MET A 205 4.74 5.93 -3.94
CA MET A 205 3.47 5.21 -3.77
C MET A 205 2.32 5.89 -4.51
N TYR A 206 2.20 7.22 -4.40
CA TYR A 206 1.18 7.99 -5.12
C TYR A 206 1.35 7.84 -6.64
N MET A 207 2.56 8.05 -7.15
CA MET A 207 2.87 7.92 -8.58
C MET A 207 2.63 6.49 -9.07
N ASN A 208 2.96 5.48 -8.27
CA ASN A 208 2.71 4.09 -8.60
C ASN A 208 1.21 3.77 -8.70
N ASN A 209 0.40 4.34 -7.81
CA ASN A 209 -1.05 4.19 -7.90
C ASN A 209 -1.61 4.87 -9.14
N GLN A 210 -1.13 6.08 -9.49
CA GLN A 210 -1.49 6.73 -10.75
C GLN A 210 -1.14 5.85 -11.97
N ALA A 211 0.02 5.19 -11.94
CA ALA A 211 0.40 4.24 -12.98
C ALA A 211 -0.55 3.03 -13.06
N ALA A 212 -0.92 2.45 -11.91
CA ALA A 212 -1.86 1.33 -11.82
C ALA A 212 -3.28 1.72 -12.29
N GLU A 213 -3.73 2.93 -11.96
CA GLU A 213 -5.00 3.49 -12.43
C GLU A 213 -4.98 3.67 -13.95
N ALA A 214 -3.94 4.29 -14.52
CA ALA A 214 -3.77 4.44 -15.97
C ALA A 214 -3.72 3.07 -16.69
N LEU A 215 -3.04 2.07 -16.11
CA LEU A 215 -3.05 0.69 -16.61
C LEU A 215 -4.45 0.08 -16.66
N SER A 216 -5.28 0.33 -15.65
CA SER A 216 -6.67 -0.16 -15.59
C SER A 216 -7.55 0.46 -16.68
N MET A 217 -7.21 1.69 -17.10
CA MET A 217 -7.89 2.42 -18.18
C MET A 217 -7.27 2.16 -19.56
N HIS A 218 -6.33 1.20 -19.67
CA HIS A 218 -5.58 0.90 -20.89
C HIS A 218 -4.74 2.08 -21.44
N GLN A 219 -4.41 3.06 -20.60
CA GLN A 219 -3.58 4.21 -20.94
C GLN A 219 -2.10 3.88 -20.68
N LEU A 220 -1.51 3.05 -21.53
CA LEU A 220 -0.15 2.52 -21.32
C LEU A 220 0.93 3.60 -21.33
N ASP A 221 0.80 4.63 -22.17
CA ASP A 221 1.73 5.76 -22.24
C ASP A 221 1.77 6.54 -20.91
N ASP A 222 0.60 6.91 -20.38
CA ASP A 222 0.52 7.63 -19.09
C ASP A 222 1.00 6.77 -17.93
N ALA A 223 0.65 5.48 -17.94
CA ALA A 223 1.10 4.54 -16.93
C ALA A 223 2.64 4.48 -16.85
N TYR A 224 3.30 4.46 -18.01
CA TYR A 224 4.76 4.49 -18.10
C TYR A 224 5.37 5.71 -17.41
N TRP A 225 4.89 6.91 -17.74
CA TRP A 225 5.44 8.14 -17.19
C TRP A 225 5.27 8.23 -15.67
N TRP A 226 4.11 7.81 -15.15
CA TRP A 226 3.87 7.73 -13.73
C TRP A 226 4.76 6.71 -13.02
N ALA A 227 4.90 5.49 -13.56
CA ALA A 227 5.75 4.45 -12.97
C ALA A 227 7.24 4.84 -12.98
N ARG A 228 7.70 5.46 -14.08
CA ARG A 228 9.05 5.99 -14.20
C ARG A 228 9.32 7.09 -13.17
N GLU A 229 8.38 8.01 -12.98
CA GLU A 229 8.53 9.05 -11.96
C GLU A 229 8.50 8.46 -10.54
N ALA A 230 7.67 7.45 -10.28
CA ALA A 230 7.68 6.73 -9.00
C ALA A 230 9.08 6.19 -8.65
N ILE A 231 9.74 5.52 -9.60
CA ILE A 231 11.10 4.98 -9.43
C ILE A 231 12.14 6.09 -9.22
N ARG A 232 11.95 7.26 -9.85
CA ARG A 232 12.85 8.41 -9.67
C ARG A 232 12.74 9.02 -8.28
N GLN A 233 11.55 9.02 -7.70
CA GLN A 233 11.30 9.53 -6.36
C GLN A 233 11.85 8.57 -5.30
N ASP A 234 11.65 7.26 -5.49
CA ASP A 234 12.26 6.24 -4.63
C ASP A 234 12.66 4.98 -5.41
N ALA A 235 13.96 4.84 -5.65
CA ALA A 235 14.54 3.68 -6.33
C ALA A 235 14.51 2.39 -5.48
N ASN A 236 14.20 2.48 -4.19
CA ASN A 236 14.02 1.33 -3.30
C ASN A 236 12.57 0.87 -3.21
N PHE A 237 11.62 1.63 -3.78
CA PHE A 237 10.21 1.25 -3.80
C PHE A 237 9.95 0.24 -4.94
N LEU A 238 10.22 -1.04 -4.68
CA LEU A 238 10.24 -2.11 -5.69
C LEU A 238 8.88 -2.40 -6.32
N ALA A 239 7.78 -1.99 -5.68
CA ALA A 239 6.45 -2.08 -6.28
C ALA A 239 6.35 -1.31 -7.60
N SER A 240 7.05 -0.17 -7.74
CA SER A 240 7.08 0.59 -9.00
C SER A 240 7.82 -0.10 -10.13
N TYR A 241 8.83 -0.90 -9.80
CA TYR A 241 9.50 -1.76 -10.78
C TYR A 241 8.55 -2.87 -11.24
N ASN A 242 7.80 -3.49 -10.33
CA ASN A 242 6.77 -4.47 -10.69
C ASN A 242 5.72 -3.86 -11.64
N THR A 243 5.21 -2.67 -11.33
CA THR A 243 4.29 -1.93 -12.20
C THR A 243 4.90 -1.59 -13.56
N LEU A 244 6.17 -1.14 -13.60
CA LEU A 244 6.85 -0.86 -14.87
C LEU A 244 7.06 -2.11 -15.73
N GLY A 245 7.46 -3.24 -15.14
CA GLY A 245 7.61 -4.51 -15.86
C GLY A 245 6.28 -4.98 -16.46
N VAL A 246 5.19 -4.76 -15.72
CA VAL A 246 3.83 -4.97 -16.20
C VAL A 246 3.48 -4.08 -17.39
N ILE A 247 3.81 -2.79 -17.32
CA ILE A 247 3.55 -1.82 -18.39
C ILE A 247 4.27 -2.26 -19.66
N TYR A 248 5.57 -2.58 -19.57
CA TYR A 248 6.34 -3.08 -20.70
C TYR A 248 5.73 -4.36 -21.29
N ARG A 249 5.32 -5.32 -20.45
CA ARG A 249 4.69 -6.56 -20.93
C ARG A 249 3.40 -6.28 -21.69
N ARG A 250 2.52 -5.42 -21.16
CA ARG A 250 1.24 -5.05 -21.81
C ARG A 250 1.45 -4.23 -23.09
N HIS A 251 2.52 -3.45 -23.15
CA HIS A 251 2.92 -2.71 -24.33
C HIS A 251 3.60 -3.59 -25.40
N GLY A 252 3.94 -4.84 -25.06
CA GLY A 252 4.58 -5.81 -25.97
C GLY A 252 6.12 -5.82 -25.92
N ASN A 253 6.72 -5.03 -25.04
CA ASN A 253 8.16 -4.91 -24.83
C ASN A 253 8.65 -5.95 -23.82
N LEU A 254 8.67 -7.20 -24.25
CA LEU A 254 8.91 -8.34 -23.37
C LEU A 254 10.33 -8.38 -22.80
N GLN A 255 11.33 -7.89 -23.54
CA GLN A 255 12.73 -7.85 -23.08
C GLN A 255 12.91 -6.82 -21.95
N GLU A 256 12.30 -5.64 -22.09
CA GLU A 256 12.29 -4.57 -21.11
C GLU A 256 11.51 -4.99 -19.86
N ALA A 257 10.40 -5.71 -20.04
CA ALA A 257 9.64 -6.32 -18.96
C ALA A 257 10.49 -7.33 -18.16
N GLU A 258 11.15 -8.26 -18.85
CA GLU A 258 12.04 -9.24 -18.23
C GLU A 258 13.17 -8.56 -17.45
N HIS A 259 13.85 -7.59 -18.07
CA HIS A 259 14.93 -6.84 -17.42
C HIS A 259 14.45 -6.15 -16.14
N THR A 260 13.29 -5.51 -16.20
CA THR A 260 12.69 -4.81 -15.05
C THR A 260 12.32 -5.77 -13.92
N PHE A 261 11.70 -6.91 -14.21
CA PHE A 261 11.36 -7.90 -13.19
C PHE A 261 12.59 -8.57 -12.56
N ARG A 262 13.67 -8.75 -13.33
CA ARG A 262 14.93 -9.27 -12.79
C ARG A 262 15.58 -8.32 -11.79
N GLN A 263 15.48 -7.01 -11.98
CA GLN A 263 15.96 -6.03 -10.99
C GLN A 263 15.28 -6.21 -9.63
N VAL A 264 13.98 -6.51 -9.61
CA VAL A 264 13.27 -6.81 -8.35
C VAL A 264 13.69 -8.18 -7.82
N SER A 265 13.80 -9.19 -8.68
CA SER A 265 14.19 -10.56 -8.29
C SER A 265 15.59 -10.65 -7.68
N GLU A 266 16.51 -9.76 -8.08
CA GLU A 266 17.86 -9.65 -7.51
C GLU A 266 17.83 -9.10 -6.06
N ARG A 267 16.91 -8.18 -5.77
CA ARG A 267 16.79 -7.51 -4.46
C ARG A 267 15.89 -8.27 -3.50
N GLU A 268 14.84 -8.89 -4.04
CA GLU A 268 13.89 -9.72 -3.30
C GLU A 268 13.71 -11.09 -3.98
N PRO A 269 14.66 -12.03 -3.77
CA PRO A 269 14.65 -13.34 -4.44
C PRO A 269 13.49 -14.26 -4.08
N GLU A 270 12.65 -13.86 -3.11
CA GLU A 270 11.45 -14.58 -2.66
C GLU A 270 10.18 -13.76 -2.89
N ASN A 271 10.25 -12.67 -3.65
CA ASN A 271 9.06 -11.90 -4.04
C ASN A 271 8.21 -12.71 -5.03
N THR A 272 7.21 -13.39 -4.48
CA THR A 272 6.29 -14.26 -5.20
C THR A 272 5.44 -13.53 -6.26
N VAL A 273 5.16 -12.23 -6.06
CA VAL A 273 4.43 -11.38 -7.02
C VAL A 273 5.24 -11.22 -8.29
N VAL A 274 6.50 -10.83 -8.14
CA VAL A 274 7.42 -10.65 -9.27
C VAL A 274 7.74 -11.99 -9.91
N MET A 275 7.89 -13.07 -9.15
CA MET A 275 8.06 -14.42 -9.73
C MET A 275 6.90 -14.77 -10.67
N PHE A 276 5.66 -14.56 -10.23
CA PHE A 276 4.48 -14.83 -11.05
C PHE A 276 4.49 -14.00 -12.34
N ASN A 277 4.73 -12.69 -12.23
CA ASN A 277 4.74 -11.80 -13.38
C ASN A 277 5.90 -12.12 -14.35
N LEU A 278 7.07 -12.47 -13.84
CA LEU A 278 8.23 -12.89 -14.63
C LEU A 278 7.98 -14.23 -15.33
N ILE A 279 7.32 -15.21 -14.69
CA ILE A 279 6.90 -16.46 -15.34
C ILE A 279 6.03 -16.16 -16.57
N GLY A 280 5.08 -15.22 -16.44
CA GLY A 280 4.27 -14.75 -17.57
C GLY A 280 5.12 -14.23 -18.73
N VAL A 281 6.04 -13.31 -18.45
CA VAL A 281 6.97 -12.77 -19.46
C VAL A 281 7.85 -13.85 -20.09
N LEU A 282 8.39 -14.78 -19.29
CA LEU A 282 9.24 -15.86 -19.80
C LEU A 282 8.46 -16.81 -20.72
N ASN A 283 7.18 -17.06 -20.44
CA ASN A 283 6.31 -17.81 -21.34
C ASN A 283 6.07 -17.06 -22.64
N ASP A 284 5.77 -15.76 -22.57
CA ASP A 284 5.54 -14.90 -23.74
C ASP A 284 6.80 -14.81 -24.63
N LEU A 285 7.99 -14.87 -24.02
CA LEU A 285 9.29 -14.93 -24.71
C LEU A 285 9.69 -16.32 -25.24
N GLY A 286 8.91 -17.37 -24.94
CA GLY A 286 9.26 -18.75 -25.29
C GLY A 286 10.40 -19.37 -24.46
N LYS A 287 10.80 -18.75 -23.35
CA LYS A 287 11.85 -19.24 -22.42
C LYS A 287 11.30 -20.32 -21.47
N SER A 288 10.73 -21.39 -22.03
CA SER A 288 9.96 -22.39 -21.27
C SER A 288 10.76 -23.14 -20.20
N ALA A 289 12.07 -23.35 -20.39
CA ALA A 289 12.89 -24.04 -19.41
C ALA A 289 13.06 -23.20 -18.12
N GLU A 290 13.34 -21.90 -18.28
CA GLU A 290 13.51 -20.99 -17.15
C GLU A 290 12.17 -20.73 -16.44
N SER A 291 11.10 -20.53 -17.21
CA SER A 291 9.74 -20.40 -16.68
C SER A 291 9.35 -21.58 -15.78
N LYS A 292 9.64 -22.82 -16.21
CA LYS A 292 9.35 -24.03 -15.40
C LYS A 292 10.13 -24.07 -14.09
N LEU A 293 11.41 -23.68 -14.10
CA LEU A 293 12.23 -23.62 -12.88
C LEU A 293 11.69 -22.57 -11.90
N LEU A 294 11.35 -21.39 -12.40
CA LEU A 294 10.80 -20.31 -11.58
C LEU A 294 9.41 -20.68 -11.03
N ALA A 295 8.57 -21.32 -11.83
CA ALA A 295 7.27 -21.83 -11.40
C ALA A 295 7.38 -22.90 -10.31
N ALA A 296 8.36 -23.81 -10.41
CA ALA A 296 8.62 -24.80 -9.37
C ALA A 296 9.05 -24.14 -8.05
N ARG A 297 9.88 -23.09 -8.11
CA ARG A 297 10.27 -22.31 -6.92
C ARG A 297 9.08 -21.55 -6.32
N LEU A 298 8.27 -20.90 -7.15
CA LEU A 298 7.05 -20.22 -6.72
C LEU A 298 6.11 -21.19 -5.99
N ALA A 299 5.92 -22.40 -6.52
CA ALA A 299 5.09 -23.43 -5.89
C ALA A 299 5.66 -23.95 -4.55
N GLN A 300 6.97 -23.88 -4.33
CA GLN A 300 7.59 -24.22 -3.03
C GLN A 300 7.37 -23.11 -2.00
N LEU A 301 7.53 -21.84 -2.40
CA LEU A 301 7.35 -20.69 -1.52
C LEU A 301 5.86 -20.42 -1.22
N GLN A 302 4.99 -20.73 -2.17
CA GLN A 302 3.53 -20.66 -2.04
C GLN A 302 2.89 -21.96 -2.52
N PRO A 303 2.81 -22.97 -1.63
CA PRO A 303 2.15 -24.25 -1.92
C PRO A 303 0.67 -24.09 -2.29
N GLU A 304 0.02 -23.03 -1.80
CA GLU A 304 -1.31 -22.60 -2.21
C GLU A 304 -1.19 -21.27 -2.97
N ALA A 305 -1.30 -21.33 -4.29
CA ALA A 305 -1.22 -20.14 -5.13
C ALA A 305 -2.34 -19.15 -4.74
N PRO A 306 -2.06 -17.84 -4.68
CA PRO A 306 -3.08 -16.82 -4.42
C PRO A 306 -4.24 -16.97 -5.42
N PHE A 307 -5.49 -16.86 -4.95
CA PHE A 307 -6.70 -17.04 -5.75
C PHE A 307 -6.90 -18.45 -6.34
N GLN A 308 -6.12 -19.46 -5.97
CA GLN A 308 -6.33 -20.83 -6.44
C GLN A 308 -7.62 -21.40 -5.88
N ALA A 309 -7.83 -21.28 -4.55
CA ALA A 309 -9.07 -21.71 -3.94
C ALA A 309 -10.21 -20.81 -4.43
N PHE A 310 -9.98 -19.52 -4.67
CA PHE A 310 -10.96 -18.63 -5.30
C PHE A 310 -11.42 -19.16 -6.67
N SER A 311 -10.47 -19.56 -7.53
CA SER A 311 -10.76 -20.09 -8.87
C SER A 311 -11.56 -21.40 -8.82
N LEU A 312 -11.24 -22.29 -7.87
CA LEU A 312 -12.03 -23.49 -7.60
C LEU A 312 -13.43 -23.15 -7.08
N GLY A 313 -13.55 -22.16 -6.19
CA GLY A 313 -14.82 -21.65 -5.70
C GLY A 313 -15.68 -21.10 -6.83
N MET A 314 -15.10 -20.32 -7.75
CA MET A 314 -15.79 -19.81 -8.94
C MET A 314 -16.20 -20.91 -9.92
N ALA A 315 -15.41 -21.97 -10.07
CA ALA A 315 -15.81 -23.16 -10.83
C ALA A 315 -17.00 -23.87 -10.18
N ALA A 316 -16.98 -24.06 -8.86
CA ALA A 316 -18.07 -24.65 -8.10
C ALA A 316 -19.36 -23.79 -8.16
N MET A 317 -19.25 -22.46 -8.08
CA MET A 317 -20.37 -21.53 -8.28
C MET A 317 -21.04 -21.72 -9.65
N ARG A 318 -20.25 -21.87 -10.72
CA ARG A 318 -20.77 -22.14 -12.08
C ARG A 318 -21.42 -23.51 -12.19
N ALA A 319 -20.91 -24.50 -11.47
CA ALA A 319 -21.48 -25.84 -11.40
C ALA A 319 -22.74 -25.93 -10.50
N GLY A 320 -23.09 -24.87 -9.78
CA GLY A 320 -24.20 -24.86 -8.82
C GLY A 320 -23.89 -25.54 -7.48
N ASP A 321 -22.65 -25.99 -7.26
CA ASP A 321 -22.20 -26.55 -5.99
C ASP A 321 -21.79 -25.44 -5.02
N PHE A 322 -22.80 -24.77 -4.45
CA PHE A 322 -22.59 -23.64 -3.54
C PHE A 322 -21.91 -24.05 -2.23
N LYS A 323 -22.00 -25.33 -1.83
CA LYS A 323 -21.35 -25.84 -0.62
C LYS A 323 -19.84 -25.97 -0.84
N ALA A 324 -19.42 -26.53 -1.97
CA ALA A 324 -18.01 -26.55 -2.35
C ALA A 324 -17.48 -25.12 -2.58
N ALA A 325 -18.27 -24.23 -3.19
CA ALA A 325 -17.89 -22.83 -3.34
C ALA A 325 -17.62 -22.14 -1.99
N LYS A 326 -18.54 -22.27 -1.03
CA LYS A 326 -18.38 -21.75 0.34
C LYS A 326 -17.10 -22.28 1.00
N MET A 327 -16.83 -23.58 0.89
CA MET A 327 -15.60 -24.17 1.42
C MET A 327 -14.34 -23.55 0.78
N HIS A 328 -14.31 -23.43 -0.54
CA HIS A 328 -13.17 -22.86 -1.26
C HIS A 328 -12.94 -21.38 -0.94
N PHE A 329 -13.98 -20.55 -0.91
CA PHE A 329 -13.85 -19.14 -0.51
C PHE A 329 -13.40 -18.98 0.94
N SER A 330 -13.77 -19.90 1.84
CA SER A 330 -13.33 -19.82 3.25
C SER A 330 -11.81 -19.96 3.41
N ARG A 331 -11.13 -20.68 2.52
CA ARG A 331 -9.67 -20.79 2.51
C ARG A 331 -9.00 -19.49 2.13
N GLU A 332 -9.56 -18.76 1.17
CA GLU A 332 -9.05 -17.44 0.77
C GLU A 332 -9.34 -16.39 1.84
N ILE A 333 -10.54 -16.41 2.44
CA ILE A 333 -10.90 -15.53 3.57
C ILE A 333 -10.03 -15.81 4.81
N ALA A 334 -9.59 -17.04 5.03
CA ALA A 334 -8.67 -17.35 6.13
C ALA A 334 -7.29 -16.71 5.94
N ARG A 335 -6.89 -16.43 4.69
CA ARG A 335 -5.62 -15.76 4.36
C ARG A 335 -5.77 -14.25 4.39
N ASP A 336 -6.83 -13.74 3.77
CA ASP A 336 -7.18 -12.31 3.78
C ASP A 336 -8.67 -12.16 4.16
N PRO A 337 -8.95 -11.94 5.45
CA PRO A 337 -10.32 -11.80 5.94
C PRO A 337 -11.06 -10.58 5.44
N TYR A 338 -10.40 -9.61 4.81
CA TYR A 338 -11.04 -8.34 4.44
C TYR A 338 -11.01 -8.07 2.93
N TYR A 339 -10.35 -8.91 2.14
CA TYR A 339 -10.42 -8.82 0.68
C TYR A 339 -11.86 -8.93 0.16
N HIS A 340 -12.35 -7.81 -0.38
CA HIS A 340 -13.77 -7.62 -0.66
C HIS A 340 -14.33 -8.62 -1.68
N GLU A 341 -13.55 -9.03 -2.67
CA GLU A 341 -14.02 -9.98 -3.69
C GLU A 341 -14.30 -11.36 -3.08
N PHE A 342 -13.43 -11.84 -2.17
CA PHE A 342 -13.64 -13.11 -1.47
C PHE A 342 -14.88 -13.04 -0.59
N GLN A 343 -15.04 -11.93 0.13
CA GLN A 343 -16.19 -11.65 0.98
C GLN A 343 -17.49 -11.58 0.17
N TYR A 344 -17.47 -10.91 -0.98
CA TYR A 344 -18.62 -10.82 -1.88
C TYR A 344 -19.06 -12.20 -2.34
N TRP A 345 -18.15 -12.99 -2.92
CA TRP A 345 -18.50 -14.31 -3.44
C TRP A 345 -18.89 -15.32 -2.36
N MET A 346 -18.31 -15.22 -1.16
CA MET A 346 -18.78 -15.93 0.03
C MET A 346 -20.23 -15.56 0.38
N GLY A 347 -20.55 -14.26 0.37
CA GLY A 347 -21.91 -13.76 0.59
C GLY A 347 -22.91 -14.30 -0.44
N ILE A 348 -22.53 -14.34 -1.71
CA ILE A 348 -23.34 -14.92 -2.78
C ILE A 348 -23.52 -16.43 -2.58
N ALA A 349 -22.48 -17.18 -2.22
CA ALA A 349 -22.57 -18.62 -1.95
C ALA A 349 -23.51 -18.92 -0.78
N CYS A 350 -23.40 -18.17 0.33
CA CYS A 350 -24.30 -18.25 1.48
C CYS A 350 -25.75 -17.95 1.09
N LEU A 351 -25.99 -16.90 0.30
CA LEU A 351 -27.32 -16.55 -0.21
C LEU A 351 -27.94 -17.71 -1.00
N ARG A 352 -27.16 -18.37 -1.86
CA ARG A 352 -27.62 -19.50 -2.69
C ARG A 352 -27.87 -20.78 -1.89
N LEU A 353 -27.23 -20.90 -0.73
CA LEU A 353 -27.48 -21.96 0.26
C LEU A 353 -28.67 -21.63 1.20
N GLY A 354 -29.27 -20.45 1.11
CA GLY A 354 -30.35 -19.99 2.00
C GLY A 354 -29.86 -19.46 3.36
N ASP A 355 -28.54 -19.33 3.53
CA ASP A 355 -27.90 -18.81 4.75
C ASP A 355 -27.87 -17.27 4.72
N MET A 356 -29.05 -16.68 4.94
CA MET A 356 -29.29 -15.24 4.79
C MET A 356 -28.48 -14.40 5.78
N GLU A 357 -28.25 -14.90 6.99
CA GLU A 357 -27.49 -14.17 8.01
C GLU A 357 -26.02 -14.03 7.61
N GLN A 358 -25.39 -15.13 7.19
CA GLN A 358 -24.02 -15.09 6.71
C GLN A 358 -23.89 -14.32 5.40
N ALA A 359 -24.89 -14.40 4.52
CA ALA A 359 -24.92 -13.61 3.29
C ALA A 359 -24.86 -12.10 3.60
N VAL A 360 -25.69 -11.62 4.52
CA VAL A 360 -25.70 -10.20 4.95
C VAL A 360 -24.35 -9.82 5.57
N LYS A 361 -23.79 -10.65 6.45
CA LYS A 361 -22.49 -10.38 7.09
C LYS A 361 -21.39 -10.20 6.04
N HIS A 362 -21.21 -11.19 5.17
CA HIS A 362 -20.12 -11.18 4.19
C HIS A 362 -20.30 -10.09 3.12
N LEU A 363 -21.53 -9.84 2.66
CA LEU A 363 -21.80 -8.71 1.75
C LEU A 363 -21.57 -7.35 2.41
N SER A 364 -21.81 -7.21 3.72
CA SER A 364 -21.52 -5.97 4.45
C SER A 364 -20.00 -5.73 4.54
N ILE A 365 -19.22 -6.77 4.85
CA ILE A 365 -17.75 -6.68 4.87
C ILE A 365 -17.23 -6.36 3.46
N ALA A 366 -17.76 -7.01 2.42
CA ALA A 366 -17.38 -6.75 1.04
C ALA A 366 -17.65 -5.29 0.65
N MET A 367 -18.84 -4.76 0.95
CA MET A 367 -19.21 -3.37 0.69
C MET A 367 -18.32 -2.38 1.45
N GLN A 368 -17.99 -2.66 2.70
CA GLN A 368 -17.12 -1.80 3.51
C GLN A 368 -15.68 -1.76 3.00
N ASN A 369 -15.21 -2.87 2.43
CA ASN A 369 -13.82 -3.02 1.98
C ASN A 369 -13.67 -2.96 0.44
N SER A 370 -14.72 -2.59 -0.29
CA SER A 370 -14.71 -2.53 -1.75
C SER A 370 -13.59 -1.62 -2.25
N SER A 371 -12.83 -2.06 -3.26
CA SER A 371 -11.72 -1.28 -3.82
C SER A 371 -12.14 -0.27 -4.90
N THR A 372 -13.38 -0.34 -5.36
CA THR A 372 -13.97 0.63 -6.29
C THR A 372 -15.40 1.00 -5.86
N GLY A 373 -15.92 2.14 -6.30
CA GLY A 373 -17.30 2.57 -6.07
C GLY A 373 -18.28 1.74 -6.91
N ASN A 374 -17.87 1.27 -8.08
CA ASN A 374 -18.63 0.25 -8.82
C ASN A 374 -18.80 -1.05 -8.01
N ASP A 375 -17.73 -1.55 -7.37
CA ASP A 375 -17.81 -2.69 -6.46
C ASP A 375 -18.67 -2.37 -5.24
N HIS A 376 -18.50 -1.17 -4.66
CA HIS A 376 -19.29 -0.70 -3.54
C HIS A 376 -20.79 -0.73 -3.86
N ASP A 377 -21.19 -0.09 -4.96
CA ASP A 377 -22.57 0.02 -5.41
C ASP A 377 -23.15 -1.36 -5.75
N LEU A 378 -22.37 -2.21 -6.41
CA LEU A 378 -22.75 -3.60 -6.70
C LEU A 378 -23.03 -4.37 -5.41
N TYR A 379 -22.14 -4.27 -4.42
CA TYR A 379 -22.26 -5.00 -3.15
C TYR A 379 -23.39 -4.43 -2.30
N ALA A 380 -23.55 -3.10 -2.26
CA ALA A 380 -24.64 -2.40 -1.59
C ALA A 380 -26.00 -2.80 -2.16
N ALA A 381 -26.17 -2.73 -3.49
CA ALA A 381 -27.41 -3.15 -4.15
C ALA A 381 -27.74 -4.62 -3.87
N LYS A 382 -26.72 -5.48 -3.81
CA LYS A 382 -26.91 -6.89 -3.45
C LYS A 382 -27.31 -7.05 -1.99
N LEU A 383 -26.65 -6.36 -1.08
CA LEU A 383 -26.90 -6.38 0.35
C LEU A 383 -28.33 -5.92 0.66
N ASP A 384 -28.77 -4.83 0.06
CA ASP A 384 -30.12 -4.29 0.23
C ASP A 384 -31.19 -5.26 -0.24
N ARG A 385 -30.97 -5.90 -1.39
CA ARG A 385 -31.85 -6.96 -1.88
C ARG A 385 -31.92 -8.16 -0.94
N VAL A 386 -30.81 -8.57 -0.34
CA VAL A 386 -30.83 -9.68 0.65
C VAL A 386 -31.57 -9.25 1.91
N LYS A 387 -31.34 -8.03 2.41
CA LYS A 387 -32.05 -7.48 3.58
C LYS A 387 -33.56 -7.35 3.34
N SER A 388 -33.99 -7.00 2.12
CA SER A 388 -35.43 -6.91 1.82
C SER A 388 -36.17 -8.25 1.90
N TYR A 389 -35.48 -9.38 1.67
CA TYR A 389 -36.07 -10.71 1.87
C TYR A 389 -36.14 -11.13 3.35
N ARG A 390 -35.44 -10.43 4.24
CA ARG A 390 -35.44 -10.65 5.70
C ARG A 390 -36.51 -9.83 6.43
N ALA A 391 -36.98 -8.74 5.83
CA ALA A 391 -38.07 -7.95 6.40
C ALA A 391 -39.35 -8.80 6.41
N PRO A 392 -39.97 -9.05 7.57
CA PRO A 392 -41.30 -9.63 7.59
C PRO A 392 -42.22 -8.69 6.80
N LEU A 393 -43.10 -9.27 5.96
CA LEU A 393 -44.21 -8.52 5.38
C LEU A 393 -45.04 -7.97 6.54
N SER A 394 -44.80 -6.70 6.89
CA SER A 394 -45.71 -5.93 7.72
C SER A 394 -46.97 -5.73 6.88
N VAL A 395 -47.89 -6.70 6.94
CA VAL A 395 -49.23 -6.55 6.41
C VAL A 395 -49.91 -5.54 7.33
N HIS A 396 -50.18 -4.35 6.80
CA HIS A 396 -51.01 -3.33 7.42
C HIS A 396 -52.49 -3.74 7.42
#